data_AF-A0A2E9LUB2-F1
#
_entry.id   AF-A0A2E9LUB2-F1
#
_cell.length_a   1.000
_cell.length_b   1.000
_cell.length_c   1.000
_cell.angle_alpha   90.00
_cell.angle_beta   90.00
_cell.angle_gamma   90.00
#
_symmetry.space_group_name_H-M   'P 1'
#
loop_
_entity.id
_entity.type
_entity.pdbx_description
1 polymer ?
#
loop_
_entity_poly.entity_id
_entity_poly.type
_entity_poly.pdbx_seq_one_letter_code
_entity_poly.pdbx_strand_id
1 'polypeptide(L)'
;MPSPREDVKTRIDAIEESYEFFLAYAAQGLTSDQGSKAGGQLRGFLEKTESALDGLRSALDSLVDQESLTPRDTWSDALEVLERDASATLAAVRLVSSQEGISSQLIDNLNANIHFRALLTDLFLMDELIGA
;
A
#
# COMPACT_ATOMS: atom_id res chain seq x y z
N MET A 1 0.38 -16.00 -15.92
CA MET A 1 -0.14 -15.39 -14.69
C MET A 1 0.85 -15.70 -13.59
N PRO A 2 1.29 -14.70 -12.81
CA PRO A 2 2.10 -14.97 -11.61
C PRO A 2 1.33 -15.92 -10.66
N SER A 3 2.05 -16.67 -9.85
CA SER A 3 1.44 -17.42 -8.74
C SER A 3 0.79 -16.45 -7.73
N PRO A 4 -0.20 -16.88 -6.91
CA PRO A 4 -0.79 -15.99 -5.89
C PRO A 4 0.24 -15.39 -4.95
N ARG A 5 1.26 -16.18 -4.61
CA ARG A 5 2.40 -15.75 -3.79
C ARG A 5 3.19 -14.63 -4.46
N GLU A 6 3.56 -14.81 -5.72
CA GLU A 6 4.28 -13.76 -6.46
C GLU A 6 3.42 -12.49 -6.63
N ASP A 7 2.11 -12.62 -6.82
CA ASP A 7 1.19 -11.47 -6.89
C ASP A 7 1.13 -10.73 -5.55
N VAL A 8 0.91 -11.42 -4.44
CA VAL A 8 0.90 -10.81 -3.10
C VAL A 8 2.23 -10.14 -2.79
N LYS A 9 3.37 -10.80 -3.05
CA LYS A 9 4.71 -10.20 -2.82
C LYS A 9 4.93 -8.96 -3.66
N THR A 10 4.58 -9.00 -4.94
CA THR A 10 4.68 -7.84 -5.84
C THR A 10 3.87 -6.65 -5.32
N ARG A 11 2.70 -6.91 -4.72
CA ARG A 11 1.85 -5.87 -4.13
C ARG A 11 2.46 -5.30 -2.84
N ILE A 12 2.99 -6.16 -1.97
CA ILE A 12 3.68 -5.75 -0.74
C ILE A 12 4.88 -4.86 -1.10
N ASP A 13 5.78 -5.35 -1.95
CA ASP A 13 6.96 -4.60 -2.45
C ASP A 13 6.56 -3.25 -3.04
N ALA A 14 5.47 -3.22 -3.80
CA ALA A 14 4.96 -2.00 -4.41
C ALA A 14 4.49 -0.97 -3.38
N ILE A 15 3.81 -1.41 -2.32
CA ILE A 15 3.33 -0.54 -1.25
C ILE A 15 4.52 -0.02 -0.41
N GLU A 16 5.46 -0.90 -0.09
CA GLU A 16 6.67 -0.55 0.68
C GLU A 16 7.56 0.45 -0.05
N GLU A 17 7.93 0.16 -1.30
CA GLU A 17 8.76 1.06 -2.11
C GLU A 17 8.10 2.43 -2.30
N SER A 18 6.78 2.44 -2.50
CA SER A 18 6.02 3.69 -2.61
C SER A 18 6.04 4.48 -1.30
N TYR A 19 5.85 3.81 -0.16
CA TYR A 19 5.89 4.45 1.14
C TYR A 19 7.27 5.03 1.48
N GLU A 20 8.35 4.31 1.17
CA GLU A 20 9.72 4.82 1.29
C GLU A 20 9.94 6.07 0.43
N PHE A 21 9.47 6.05 -0.82
CA PHE A 21 9.51 7.22 -1.68
C PHE A 21 8.70 8.39 -1.08
N PHE A 22 7.51 8.13 -0.53
CA PHE A 22 6.67 9.14 0.10
C PHE A 22 7.35 9.80 1.31
N LEU A 23 8.09 9.04 2.13
CA LEU A 23 8.90 9.60 3.22
C LEU A 23 9.97 10.55 2.68
N ALA A 24 10.67 10.15 1.62
CA ALA A 24 11.68 11.00 0.99
C ALA A 24 11.07 12.25 0.35
N TYR A 25 9.90 12.14 -0.27
CA TYR A 25 9.17 13.27 -0.86
C TYR A 25 8.68 14.25 0.22
N ALA A 26 8.15 13.74 1.34
CA ALA A 26 7.72 14.54 2.48
C ALA A 26 8.85 15.40 3.05
N ALA A 27 10.09 14.89 3.06
CA ALA A 27 11.27 15.62 3.55
C ALA A 27 11.72 16.79 2.65
N GLN A 28 11.23 16.90 1.42
CA GLN A 28 11.69 17.93 0.46
C GLN A 28 11.11 19.33 0.72
N GLY A 29 10.01 19.44 1.47
CA GLY A 29 9.38 20.72 1.77
C GLY A 29 8.78 21.44 0.55
N LEU A 30 8.43 20.71 -0.51
CA LEU A 30 7.83 21.26 -1.72
C LEU A 30 6.40 21.72 -1.45
N THR A 31 6.02 22.86 -2.04
CA THR A 31 4.64 23.38 -2.00
C THR A 31 3.73 22.70 -3.03
N SER A 32 4.30 22.05 -4.05
CA SER A 32 3.60 21.30 -5.08
C SER A 32 4.55 20.32 -5.80
N ASP A 33 4.00 19.25 -6.35
CA ASP A 33 4.65 18.30 -7.26
C ASP A 33 4.88 18.88 -8.67
N GLN A 34 4.18 19.95 -9.03
CA GLN A 34 4.28 20.56 -10.35
C GLN A 34 5.66 21.18 -10.63
N GLY A 35 6.20 20.93 -11.82
CA GLY A 35 7.46 21.53 -12.28
C GLY A 35 8.74 20.95 -11.67
N SER A 36 8.66 19.90 -10.85
CA SER A 36 9.82 19.19 -10.31
C SER A 36 9.92 17.76 -10.85
N LYS A 37 11.15 17.26 -11.04
CA LYS A 37 11.38 15.86 -11.44
C LYS A 37 10.82 14.88 -10.40
N ALA A 38 10.94 15.22 -9.11
CA ALA A 38 10.42 14.43 -8.00
C ALA A 38 8.89 14.31 -8.04
N GLY A 39 8.18 15.36 -8.49
CA GLY A 39 6.73 15.32 -8.59
C GLY A 39 6.18 14.40 -9.69
N GLY A 40 6.87 14.31 -10.83
CA GLY A 40 6.53 13.32 -11.86
C GLY A 40 6.65 11.88 -11.35
N GLN A 41 7.65 11.60 -10.49
CA GLN A 41 7.79 10.29 -9.84
C GLN A 41 6.72 10.06 -8.78
N LEU A 42 6.33 11.08 -8.02
CA LEU A 42 5.28 10.97 -7.00
C LEU A 42 3.97 10.42 -7.55
N ARG A 43 3.49 10.98 -8.68
CA ARG A 43 2.24 10.51 -9.30
C ARG A 43 2.31 9.04 -9.71
N GLY A 44 3.46 8.60 -10.21
CA GLY A 44 3.69 7.19 -10.54
C GLY A 44 3.66 6.27 -9.32
N PHE A 45 4.26 6.68 -8.20
CA PHE A 45 4.21 5.91 -6.94
C PHE A 45 2.81 5.89 -6.31
N LEU A 46 2.04 6.98 -6.43
CA LEU A 46 0.63 6.99 -6.02
C LEU A 46 -0.20 5.99 -6.84
N GLU A 47 -0.08 6.02 -8.16
CA GLU A 47 -0.76 5.05 -9.06
C GLU A 47 -0.35 3.61 -8.78
N LYS A 48 0.95 3.38 -8.52
CA LYS A 48 1.49 2.09 -8.13
C LYS A 48 0.87 1.59 -6.82
N THR A 49 0.77 2.47 -5.82
CA THR A 49 0.13 2.17 -4.53
C THR A 49 -1.35 1.85 -4.72
N GLU A 50 -2.10 2.65 -5.48
CA GLU A 50 -3.51 2.39 -5.77
C GLU A 50 -3.72 1.02 -6.41
N SER A 51 -2.89 0.68 -7.40
CA SER A 51 -2.98 -0.60 -8.12
C SER A 51 -2.64 -1.79 -7.21
N ALA A 52 -1.67 -1.64 -6.31
CA ALA A 52 -1.29 -2.69 -5.37
C ALA A 52 -2.38 -2.95 -4.31
N LEU A 53 -3.02 -1.88 -3.84
CA LEU A 53 -4.14 -1.94 -2.88
C LEU A 53 -5.42 -2.49 -3.51
N ASP A 54 -5.70 -2.14 -4.76
CA ASP A 54 -6.91 -2.59 -5.46
C ASP A 54 -6.88 -4.11 -5.68
N GLY A 55 -7.83 -4.81 -5.06
CA GLY A 55 -7.89 -6.27 -5.09
C GLY A 55 -6.91 -7.00 -4.15
N LEU A 56 -6.20 -6.30 -3.25
CA LEU A 56 -5.25 -6.91 -2.31
C LEU A 56 -5.88 -8.03 -1.47
N ARG A 57 -7.11 -7.82 -0.95
CA ARG A 57 -7.84 -8.85 -0.21
C ARG A 57 -8.04 -10.13 -1.04
N SER A 58 -8.50 -9.97 -2.28
CA SER A 58 -8.74 -11.10 -3.17
C SER A 58 -7.45 -11.87 -3.50
N ALA A 59 -6.31 -11.17 -3.60
CA ALA A 59 -5.01 -11.80 -3.82
C ALA A 59 -4.60 -12.63 -2.59
N LEU A 60 -4.77 -12.09 -1.39
CA LEU A 60 -4.48 -12.78 -0.13
C LEU A 60 -5.40 -13.98 0.11
N ASP A 61 -6.71 -13.85 -0.14
CA ASP A 61 -7.65 -15.00 -0.06
C ASP A 61 -7.22 -16.11 -1.03
N SER A 62 -6.83 -15.74 -2.26
CA SER A 62 -6.36 -16.70 -3.26
C SER A 62 -5.09 -17.42 -2.81
N LEU A 63 -4.17 -16.72 -2.15
CA LEU A 63 -2.95 -17.29 -1.58
C LEU A 63 -3.28 -18.28 -0.44
N VAL A 64 -4.09 -17.84 0.52
CA VAL A 64 -4.51 -18.68 1.67
C VAL A 64 -5.17 -19.97 1.20
N ASP A 65 -6.07 -19.89 0.23
CA ASP A 65 -6.80 -21.04 -0.29
C ASP A 65 -5.89 -21.97 -1.12
N GLN A 66 -5.07 -21.43 -2.03
CA GLN A 66 -4.23 -22.27 -2.91
C GLN A 66 -3.10 -22.95 -2.16
N GLU A 67 -2.53 -22.30 -1.15
CA GLU A 67 -1.45 -22.88 -0.34
C GLU A 67 -1.95 -23.58 0.92
N SER A 68 -3.26 -23.63 1.13
CA SER A 68 -3.89 -24.27 2.30
C SER A 68 -3.27 -23.77 3.61
N LEU A 69 -3.08 -22.45 3.73
CA LEU A 69 -2.49 -21.84 4.93
C LEU A 69 -3.44 -22.06 6.12
N THR A 70 -2.86 -22.42 7.27
CA THR A 70 -3.62 -22.80 8.47
C THR A 70 -3.16 -22.03 9.71
N PRO A 71 -4.06 -21.84 10.71
CA PRO A 71 -5.49 -22.15 10.72
C PRO A 71 -6.31 -21.19 9.85
N ARG A 72 -7.24 -21.70 9.03
CA ARG A 72 -8.01 -20.90 8.05
C ARG A 72 -8.84 -19.80 8.71
N ASP A 73 -9.43 -20.07 9.87
CA ASP A 73 -10.26 -19.10 10.59
C ASP A 73 -9.42 -17.90 11.06
N THR A 74 -8.21 -18.13 11.57
CA THR A 74 -7.29 -17.05 12.00
C THR A 74 -6.79 -16.22 10.83
N TRP A 75 -6.55 -16.85 9.67
CA TRP A 75 -6.26 -16.11 8.43
C TRP A 75 -7.46 -15.23 8.02
N SER A 76 -8.67 -15.77 8.06
CA SER A 76 -9.89 -15.00 7.74
C SER A 76 -10.03 -13.77 8.64
N ASP A 77 -9.90 -13.95 9.96
CA ASP A 77 -10.00 -12.85 10.93
C ASP A 77 -8.96 -11.75 10.68
N ALA A 78 -7.71 -12.15 10.38
CA ALA A 78 -6.64 -11.20 10.08
C ALA A 78 -6.89 -10.44 8.76
N LEU A 79 -7.36 -11.15 7.72
CA LEU A 79 -7.64 -10.54 6.41
C LEU A 79 -8.84 -9.59 6.43
N GLU A 80 -9.77 -9.73 7.37
CA GLU A 80 -10.85 -8.77 7.58
C GLU A 80 -10.33 -7.42 8.12
N VAL A 81 -9.40 -7.46 9.07
CA VAL A 81 -8.75 -6.25 9.60
C VAL A 81 -7.92 -5.57 8.51
N LEU A 82 -7.11 -6.34 7.81
CA LEU A 82 -6.26 -5.85 6.72
C LEU A 82 -7.08 -5.23 5.59
N GLU A 83 -8.19 -5.86 5.18
CA GLU A 83 -9.07 -5.31 4.12
C GLU A 83 -9.65 -3.95 4.50
N ARG A 84 -10.02 -3.77 5.77
CA ARG A 84 -10.53 -2.49 6.26
C ARG A 84 -9.49 -1.39 6.14
N ASP A 85 -8.26 -1.65 6.60
CA ASP A 85 -7.18 -0.66 6.56
C ASP A 85 -6.66 -0.44 5.13
N ALA A 86 -6.65 -1.47 4.28
CA ALA A 86 -6.38 -1.35 2.85
C ALA A 86 -7.41 -0.46 2.15
N SER A 87 -8.70 -0.64 2.43
CA SER A 87 -9.78 0.16 1.85
C SER A 87 -9.71 1.62 2.30
N ALA A 88 -9.45 1.86 3.59
CA ALA A 88 -9.27 3.20 4.13
C ALA A 88 -8.04 3.90 3.53
N THR A 89 -6.93 3.17 3.38
CA THR A 89 -5.70 3.67 2.75
C THR A 89 -5.93 4.01 1.29
N LEU A 90 -6.58 3.12 0.52
CA LEU A 90 -6.89 3.34 -0.89
C LEU A 90 -7.74 4.59 -1.10
N ALA A 91 -8.74 4.82 -0.23
CA ALA A 91 -9.56 6.03 -0.27
C ALA A 91 -8.72 7.30 -0.02
N ALA A 92 -7.80 7.27 0.95
CA ALA A 92 -6.91 8.39 1.25
C ALA A 92 -5.92 8.67 0.11
N VAL A 93 -5.31 7.62 -0.46
CA VAL A 93 -4.40 7.72 -1.61
C VAL A 93 -5.13 8.33 -2.80
N ARG A 94 -6.31 7.81 -3.18
CA ARG A 94 -7.12 8.37 -4.29
C ARG A 94 -7.48 9.83 -4.09
N LEU A 95 -7.81 10.22 -2.86
CA LEU A 95 -8.09 11.62 -2.54
C LEU A 95 -6.85 12.50 -2.78
N VAL A 96 -5.68 12.08 -2.32
CA VAL A 96 -4.42 12.79 -2.55
C VAL A 96 -4.06 12.82 -4.04
N SER A 97 -4.17 11.70 -4.74
CA SER A 97 -3.92 11.57 -6.19
C SER A 97 -4.82 12.47 -7.04
N SER A 98 -6.03 12.77 -6.57
CA SER A 98 -6.97 13.64 -7.30
C SER A 98 -6.65 15.13 -7.22
N GLN A 99 -5.72 15.56 -6.36
CA GLN A 99 -5.38 16.98 -6.20
C GLN A 99 -4.59 17.50 -7.41
N GLU A 100 -4.85 18.75 -7.82
CA GLU A 100 -4.13 19.41 -8.91
C GLU A 100 -2.64 19.59 -8.59
N GLY A 101 -2.32 19.90 -7.33
CA GLY A 101 -0.97 19.99 -6.81
C GLY A 101 -0.86 19.28 -5.46
N ILE A 102 0.19 18.47 -5.29
CA ILE A 102 0.44 17.70 -4.07
C ILE A 102 1.68 18.26 -3.40
N SER A 103 1.56 18.74 -2.17
CA SER A 103 2.69 19.27 -1.39
C SER A 103 3.40 18.16 -0.61
N SER A 104 4.65 18.40 -0.22
CA SER A 104 5.38 17.53 0.71
C SER A 104 4.63 17.36 2.03
N GLN A 105 4.00 18.42 2.55
CA GLN A 105 3.21 18.34 3.78
C GLN A 105 1.95 17.47 3.63
N LEU A 106 1.32 17.47 2.45
CA LEU A 106 0.16 16.60 2.20
C LEU A 106 0.58 15.13 2.20
N ILE A 107 1.72 14.81 1.58
CA ILE A 107 2.29 13.45 1.62
C ILE A 107 2.75 13.07 3.02
N ASP A 108 3.34 14.00 3.78
CA ASP A 108 3.67 13.78 5.20
C ASP A 108 2.43 13.39 6.03
N ASN A 109 1.32 14.10 5.83
CA ASN A 109 0.04 13.78 6.47
C ASN A 109 -0.53 12.42 6.00
N LEU A 110 -0.33 12.06 4.73
CA LEU A 110 -0.70 10.73 4.22
C LEU A 110 0.14 9.63 4.89
N ASN A 111 1.44 9.83 5.06
CA ASN A 111 2.32 8.90 5.77
C ASN A 111 1.94 8.78 7.26
N ALA A 112 1.46 9.88 7.86
CA ALA A 112 0.96 9.88 9.23
C ALA A 112 -0.44 9.26 9.39
N ASN A 113 -1.12 8.90 8.29
CA ASN A 113 -2.44 8.30 8.34
C ASN A 113 -2.40 6.96 9.08
N ILE A 114 -3.24 6.82 10.10
CA ILE A 114 -3.22 5.65 10.98
C ILE A 114 -3.54 4.34 10.24
N HIS A 115 -4.41 4.37 9.23
CA HIS A 115 -4.77 3.20 8.45
C HIS A 115 -3.64 2.77 7.53
N PHE A 116 -2.93 3.71 6.91
CA PHE A 116 -1.78 3.38 6.07
C PHE A 116 -0.66 2.75 6.91
N ARG A 117 -0.39 3.31 8.10
CA ARG A 117 0.62 2.76 9.01
C ARG A 117 0.25 1.38 9.54
N ALA A 118 -1.02 1.18 9.93
CA ALA A 118 -1.52 -0.12 10.37
C ALA A 118 -1.39 -1.17 9.26
N LEU A 119 -1.85 -0.84 8.06
CA LEU A 119 -1.74 -1.70 6.89
C LEU A 119 -0.30 -2.12 6.60
N LEU A 120 0.65 -1.17 6.59
CA LEU A 120 2.07 -1.49 6.37
C LEU A 120 2.60 -2.48 7.41
N THR A 121 2.30 -2.26 8.68
CA THR A 121 2.74 -3.19 9.73
C THR A 121 2.07 -4.55 9.67
N ASP A 122 0.80 -4.60 9.24
CA ASP A 122 0.11 -5.87 9.01
C ASP A 122 0.71 -6.62 7.81
N LEU A 123 1.06 -5.91 6.73
CA LEU A 123 1.71 -6.50 5.56
C LEU A 123 3.09 -7.07 5.90
N PHE A 124 3.89 -6.41 6.75
CA PHE A 124 5.15 -6.99 7.25
C PHE A 124 4.94 -8.31 8.01
N LEU A 125 3.88 -8.39 8.82
CA LEU A 125 3.53 -9.62 9.51
C LEU A 125 3.10 -10.71 8.51
N MET A 126 2.29 -10.36 7.52
CA MET A 126 1.86 -11.30 6.48
C MET A 126 3.03 -11.81 5.66
N ASP A 127 3.96 -10.94 5.27
CA ASP A 127 5.16 -11.26 4.49
C ASP A 127 6.02 -12.32 5.19
N GLU A 128 6.29 -12.13 6.49
CA GLU A 128 7.00 -13.10 7.33
C GLU A 128 6.22 -14.43 7.44
N LEU A 129 4.90 -14.39 7.63
CA LEU A 129 4.07 -15.59 7.77
C LEU A 129 4.00 -16.41 6.49
N ILE A 130 3.98 -15.77 5.32
CA ILE A 130 4.00 -16.49 4.05
C ILE A 130 5.39 -17.00 3.73
N GLY A 131 6.46 -16.52 4.36
CA GLY A 131 7.85 -16.93 4.08
C GLY A 131 8.34 -16.34 2.76
N ALA A 132 8.04 -15.06 2.58
CA ALA A 132 8.52 -14.24 1.48
C ALA A 132 10.00 -13.84 1.67
#